data_AF-A0A7K5PLV5-F1
#
_entry.id   AF-A0A7K5PLV5-F1
#
_cell.length_a   1.000
_cell.length_b   1.000
_cell.length_c   1.000
_cell.angle_alpha   90.00
_cell.angle_beta   90.00
_cell.angle_gamma   90.00
#
_symmetry.space_group_name_H-M   'P 1'
#
loop_
_entity.id
_entity.type
_entity.pdbx_description
1 polymer ?
#
loop_
_entity_poly.entity_id
_entity_poly.type
_entity_poly.pdbx_seq_one_letter_code
_entity_poly.pdbx_strand_id
1 'polypeptide(L)'
;PASQAGNGGGAGAGAGAGPPGGSGERRGGGGGGAPGAGPGEAGAAQRDPRVRCCSRRGLGAVLELCAPFVRALAQGQPGGAAAEADALWNFEAAVRENVTINGQPWEEASDDSRLQSDSNIKNLEDQFDELIVETATRRKQWPKKILVHAIQTMKAEQEMLKLYQPVVKPAEIRPQPSQDAYIADLKQATEVASKQISEAMQAIPALIEKAEGFSQALTLQPTLELCKLRQEVFSGCKVKEENNVQNLVPPGEVTPTGTVSSKNPYVLLKRRKAAGSPERRRYPLRRRKITLS
;
A
#
# COMPACT_ATOMS: atom_id res chain seq x y z
N PRO A 1 2.68 -76.11 2.57
CA PRO A 1 4.04 -76.43 2.07
C PRO A 1 4.70 -75.13 1.55
N ALA A 2 5.25 -74.32 2.45
CA ALA A 2 6.64 -74.40 2.91
C ALA A 2 7.61 -73.90 1.82
N SER A 3 8.61 -73.06 2.06
CA SER A 3 9.06 -72.28 3.21
C SER A 3 10.32 -71.54 2.74
N GLN A 4 10.53 -70.30 3.24
CA GLN A 4 11.84 -69.68 3.56
C GLN A 4 12.88 -69.45 2.43
N ALA A 5 13.82 -68.50 2.48
CA ALA A 5 14.38 -67.60 3.51
C ALA A 5 14.87 -66.31 2.78
N GLY A 6 15.04 -65.13 3.36
CA GLY A 6 15.37 -64.77 4.73
C GLY A 6 16.87 -64.49 4.90
N ASN A 7 17.29 -63.22 4.79
CA ASN A 7 18.41 -62.61 5.54
C ASN A 7 18.43 -61.08 5.24
N GLY A 8 18.49 -60.13 6.17
CA GLY A 8 18.69 -60.20 7.62
C GLY A 8 19.94 -59.42 8.05
N GLY A 9 19.75 -58.18 8.53
CA GLY A 9 20.65 -57.44 9.44
C GLY A 9 21.84 -56.69 8.80
N GLY A 10 22.25 -55.50 9.25
CA GLY A 10 21.82 -54.67 10.37
C GLY A 10 22.76 -53.47 10.58
N ALA A 11 22.16 -52.36 11.05
CA ALA A 11 22.65 -51.28 11.92
C ALA A 11 24.07 -50.67 11.78
N GLY A 12 24.12 -49.34 11.79
CA GLY A 12 25.31 -48.58 12.20
C GLY A 12 25.22 -47.07 12.05
N ALA A 13 24.82 -46.40 13.14
CA ALA A 13 25.21 -45.07 13.65
C ALA A 13 25.29 -43.83 12.73
N GLY A 14 24.64 -42.75 13.20
CA GLY A 14 24.64 -41.44 12.56
C GLY A 14 25.86 -40.56 12.86
N ALA A 15 25.90 -39.42 12.17
CA ALA A 15 26.47 -38.16 12.65
C ALA A 15 25.93 -37.04 11.75
N GLY A 16 25.43 -35.97 12.36
CA GLY A 16 25.00 -34.78 11.64
C GLY A 16 26.20 -33.97 11.12
N ALA A 17 26.01 -33.34 9.96
CA ALA A 17 26.84 -32.24 9.50
C ALA A 17 25.95 -31.26 8.73
N GLY A 18 25.84 -30.04 9.26
CA GLY A 18 25.07 -28.94 8.69
C GLY A 18 25.72 -28.34 7.43
N PRO A 19 25.03 -27.40 6.76
CA PRO A 19 25.45 -26.83 5.48
C PRO A 19 26.49 -25.70 5.68
N PRO A 20 27.40 -25.48 4.72
CA PRO A 20 28.29 -24.33 4.77
C PRO A 20 27.56 -23.06 4.32
N GLY A 21 27.40 -22.13 5.27
CA GLY A 21 26.90 -20.79 5.03
C GLY A 21 27.98 -19.89 4.41
N GLY A 22 27.64 -19.25 3.30
CA GLY A 22 28.44 -18.19 2.69
C GLY A 22 28.40 -16.91 3.51
N SER A 23 29.57 -16.35 3.79
CA SER A 23 29.74 -15.04 4.39
C SER A 23 30.05 -14.01 3.30
N GLY A 24 28.99 -13.37 2.79
CA GLY A 24 29.08 -12.15 1.99
C GLY A 24 28.87 -10.90 2.86
N GLU A 25 29.68 -9.89 2.57
CA GLU A 25 29.42 -8.45 2.77
C GLU A 25 29.23 -7.92 4.21
N ARG A 26 30.32 -7.35 4.75
CA ARG A 26 30.25 -6.23 5.69
C ARG A 26 30.38 -4.91 4.93
N ARG A 27 29.37 -4.07 5.05
CA ARG A 27 29.34 -2.67 4.61
C ARG A 27 29.40 -1.76 5.84
N GLY A 28 30.28 -0.76 5.79
CA GLY A 28 30.07 0.56 6.39
C GLY A 28 30.46 0.73 7.87
N GLY A 29 31.59 1.40 8.09
CA GLY A 29 31.93 2.05 9.35
C GLY A 29 33.01 3.09 9.12
N GLY A 30 32.63 4.37 9.09
CA GLY A 30 33.52 5.50 8.85
C GLY A 30 34.47 5.76 10.02
N GLY A 31 35.64 6.30 9.68
CA GLY A 31 36.59 6.86 10.63
C GLY A 31 37.51 7.82 9.89
N GLY A 32 37.34 9.11 10.15
CA GLY A 32 38.22 10.14 9.63
C GLY A 32 39.62 10.06 10.23
N GLY A 33 40.62 10.33 9.40
CA GLY A 33 42.00 10.55 9.81
C GLY A 33 42.69 11.38 8.74
N ALA A 34 42.91 12.66 9.05
CA ALA A 34 43.71 13.58 8.26
C ALA A 34 45.23 13.34 8.51
N PRO A 35 46.13 14.11 7.90
CA PRO A 35 47.12 13.66 6.93
C PRO A 35 48.48 13.34 7.57
N GLY A 36 49.06 12.20 7.23
CA GLY A 36 50.44 11.86 7.53
C GLY A 36 51.24 11.76 6.24
N ALA A 37 51.86 12.86 5.83
CA ALA A 37 52.89 12.83 4.80
C ALA A 37 54.14 12.16 5.38
N GLY A 38 54.54 11.07 4.73
CA GLY A 38 55.89 10.53 4.79
C GLY A 38 56.16 9.85 3.44
N PRO A 39 57.28 10.13 2.75
CA PRO A 39 57.64 9.43 1.54
C PRO A 39 58.18 8.05 1.93
N GLY A 40 57.27 7.17 2.32
CA GLY A 40 57.58 5.75 2.43
C GLY A 40 57.60 5.20 1.03
N GLU A 41 58.79 4.83 0.57
CA GLU A 41 59.06 4.10 -0.66
C GLU A 41 58.01 2.99 -0.84
N ALA A 42 56.98 3.30 -1.64
CA ALA A 42 56.21 2.28 -2.31
C ALA A 42 57.22 1.60 -3.22
N GLY A 43 57.76 0.45 -2.79
CA GLY A 43 58.63 -0.39 -3.60
C GLY A 43 58.01 -0.46 -4.98
N ALA A 44 58.64 0.24 -5.92
CA ALA A 44 58.17 0.33 -7.29
C ALA A 44 57.99 -1.11 -7.72
N ALA A 45 56.75 -1.53 -8.01
CA ALA A 45 56.52 -2.82 -8.66
C ALA A 45 57.45 -2.80 -9.87
N GLN A 46 58.54 -3.57 -9.77
CA GLN A 46 59.70 -3.41 -10.62
C GLN A 46 59.21 -3.62 -12.04
N ARG A 47 59.18 -2.54 -12.83
CA ARG A 47 58.70 -2.64 -14.21
C ARG A 47 59.57 -3.67 -14.89
N ASP A 48 58.92 -4.64 -15.51
CA ASP A 48 59.61 -5.65 -16.29
C ASP A 48 60.49 -4.94 -17.33
N PRO A 49 61.83 -5.09 -17.27
CA PRO A 49 62.73 -4.39 -18.18
C PRO A 49 62.64 -4.94 -19.60
N ARG A 50 61.99 -6.09 -19.80
CA ARG A 50 61.84 -6.76 -21.09
C ARG A 50 60.95 -5.95 -22.03
N VAL A 51 61.25 -6.01 -23.32
CA VAL A 51 60.46 -5.34 -24.36
C VAL A 51 59.09 -6.02 -24.48
N ARG A 52 58.02 -5.23 -24.44
CA ARG A 52 56.66 -5.74 -24.59
C ARG A 52 56.26 -5.86 -26.04
N CYS A 53 56.01 -7.08 -26.49
CA CYS A 53 55.47 -7.43 -27.79
C CYS A 53 54.02 -7.90 -27.66
N CYS A 54 53.24 -7.74 -28.74
CA CYS A 54 51.83 -8.16 -28.77
C CYS A 54 51.61 -9.45 -29.58
N SER A 55 52.57 -9.86 -30.40
CA SER A 55 52.46 -11.03 -31.27
C SER A 55 53.76 -11.83 -31.27
N ARG A 56 53.66 -13.10 -30.86
CA ARG A 56 54.76 -14.07 -30.95
C ARG A 56 55.17 -14.32 -32.40
N ARG A 57 54.18 -14.49 -33.28
CA ARG A 57 54.37 -14.70 -34.72
C ARG A 57 55.08 -13.52 -35.39
N GLY A 58 54.65 -12.30 -35.09
CA GLY A 58 55.28 -11.10 -35.65
C GLY A 58 56.76 -10.98 -35.25
N LEU A 59 57.08 -11.27 -33.99
CA LEU A 59 58.46 -11.28 -33.52
C LEU A 59 59.29 -12.41 -34.15
N GLY A 60 58.70 -13.60 -34.34
CA GLY A 60 59.32 -14.69 -35.09
C GLY A 60 59.67 -14.30 -36.53
N ALA A 61 58.78 -13.60 -37.23
CA ALA A 61 59.05 -13.10 -38.58
C ALA A 61 60.21 -12.08 -38.63
N VAL A 62 60.35 -11.24 -37.60
CA VAL A 62 61.47 -10.30 -37.48
C VAL A 62 62.79 -11.04 -37.21
N LEU A 63 62.78 -12.07 -36.35
CA LEU A 63 63.96 -12.90 -36.10
C LEU A 63 64.46 -13.58 -37.39
N GLU A 64 63.55 -14.10 -38.22
CA GLU A 64 63.89 -14.66 -39.53
C GLU A 64 64.51 -13.63 -40.49
N LEU A 65 64.02 -12.39 -40.48
CA LEU A 65 64.63 -11.29 -41.25
C LEU A 65 66.03 -10.92 -40.73
N CYS A 66 66.28 -11.09 -39.44
CA CYS A 66 67.59 -10.85 -38.82
C CYS A 66 68.60 -11.98 -39.07
N ALA A 67 68.12 -13.20 -39.34
CA ALA A 67 68.96 -14.39 -39.46
C ALA A 67 70.10 -14.26 -40.49
N PRO A 68 69.90 -13.71 -41.72
CA PRO A 68 70.99 -13.53 -42.69
C PRO A 68 72.15 -12.67 -42.16
N PHE A 69 71.87 -11.67 -41.32
CA PHE A 69 72.91 -10.81 -40.74
C PHE A 69 73.73 -11.55 -39.70
N VAL A 70 73.07 -12.35 -38.85
CA VAL A 70 73.74 -13.19 -37.85
C VAL A 70 74.61 -14.25 -38.53
N ARG A 71 74.11 -14.86 -39.62
CA ARG A 71 74.88 -15.79 -40.45
C ARG A 71 76.10 -15.13 -41.07
N ALA A 72 75.95 -13.92 -41.62
CA ALA A 72 77.07 -13.16 -42.18
C ALA A 72 78.14 -12.83 -41.13
N LEU A 73 77.75 -12.56 -39.88
CA LEU A 73 78.69 -12.32 -38.78
C LEU A 73 79.45 -13.59 -38.34
N ALA A 74 78.84 -14.77 -38.50
CA ALA A 74 79.48 -16.05 -38.21
C ALA A 74 80.46 -16.51 -39.31
N GLN A 75 80.40 -15.90 -40.51
CA GLN A 75 81.31 -16.24 -41.61
C GLN A 75 82.76 -15.87 -41.25
N GLY A 76 83.65 -16.87 -41.33
CA GLY A 76 85.07 -16.72 -40.97
C GLY A 76 85.42 -17.12 -39.54
N GLN A 77 84.45 -17.53 -38.73
CA GLN A 77 84.70 -18.13 -37.42
C GLN A 77 85.18 -19.59 -37.55
N PRO A 78 86.11 -20.05 -36.69
CA PRO A 78 86.50 -21.45 -36.64
C PRO A 78 85.31 -22.29 -36.15
N GLY A 79 84.84 -23.23 -36.96
CA GLY A 79 83.68 -24.07 -36.64
C GLY A 79 82.62 -24.17 -37.74
N GLY A 80 82.74 -23.37 -38.82
CA GLY A 80 81.89 -23.49 -40.01
C GLY A 80 80.39 -23.44 -39.69
N ALA A 81 79.62 -24.39 -40.21
CA ALA A 81 78.16 -24.44 -40.05
C ALA A 81 77.68 -24.62 -38.59
N ALA A 82 78.48 -25.24 -37.71
CA ALA A 82 78.12 -25.40 -36.31
C ALA A 82 78.16 -24.06 -35.56
N ALA A 83 79.18 -23.24 -35.85
CA ALA A 83 79.30 -21.90 -35.27
C ALA A 83 78.16 -20.96 -35.73
N GLU A 84 77.70 -21.14 -36.98
CA GLU A 84 76.54 -20.41 -37.51
C GLU A 84 75.23 -20.80 -36.80
N ALA A 85 74.98 -22.10 -36.61
CA ALA A 85 73.81 -22.59 -35.90
C ALA A 85 73.79 -22.14 -34.42
N ASP A 86 74.94 -22.21 -33.75
CA ASP A 86 75.09 -21.75 -32.37
C ASP A 86 74.89 -20.24 -32.25
N ALA A 87 75.40 -19.44 -33.18
CA ALA A 87 75.20 -17.99 -33.20
C ALA A 87 73.72 -17.62 -33.37
N LEU A 88 73.00 -18.31 -34.26
CA LEU A 88 71.55 -18.12 -34.45
C LEU A 88 70.76 -18.52 -33.21
N TRP A 89 71.05 -19.69 -32.64
CA TRP A 89 70.40 -20.16 -31.42
C TRP A 89 70.61 -19.19 -30.25
N ASN A 90 71.86 -18.76 -30.03
CA ASN A 90 72.20 -17.83 -28.94
C ASN A 90 71.55 -16.46 -29.14
N PHE A 91 71.52 -15.95 -30.38
CA PHE A 91 70.83 -14.70 -30.70
C PHE A 91 69.33 -14.81 -30.41
N GLU A 92 68.67 -15.86 -30.91
CA GLU A 92 67.24 -16.06 -30.66
C GLU A 92 66.94 -16.24 -29.17
N ALA A 93 67.74 -17.05 -28.45
CA ALA A 93 67.58 -17.26 -27.01
C ALA A 93 67.71 -15.93 -26.25
N ALA A 94 68.71 -15.12 -26.57
CA ALA A 94 68.88 -13.80 -25.96
C ALA A 94 67.68 -12.88 -26.23
N VAL A 95 67.12 -12.90 -27.45
CA VAL A 95 65.91 -12.12 -27.75
C VAL A 95 64.71 -12.64 -26.94
N ARG A 96 64.51 -13.97 -26.86
CA ARG A 96 63.39 -14.60 -26.13
C ARG A 96 63.42 -14.29 -24.64
N GLU A 97 64.60 -14.20 -24.03
CA GLU A 97 64.76 -13.84 -22.62
C GLU A 97 64.48 -12.36 -22.34
N ASN A 98 64.68 -11.48 -23.33
CA ASN A 98 64.57 -10.03 -23.19
C ASN A 98 63.23 -9.45 -23.68
N VAL A 99 62.26 -10.30 -24.02
CA VAL A 99 60.94 -9.90 -24.51
C VAL A 99 59.81 -10.54 -23.69
N THR A 100 58.66 -9.87 -23.67
CA THR A 100 57.40 -10.42 -23.16
C THR A 100 56.33 -10.36 -24.25
N ILE A 101 55.48 -11.37 -24.33
CA ILE A 101 54.32 -11.37 -25.22
C ILE A 101 53.09 -11.12 -24.37
N ASN A 102 52.42 -10.00 -24.57
CA ASN A 102 51.27 -9.56 -23.78
C ASN A 102 51.54 -9.51 -22.26
N GLY A 103 52.80 -9.29 -21.86
CA GLY A 103 53.23 -9.25 -20.46
C GLY A 103 53.47 -10.64 -19.84
N GLN A 104 53.50 -11.70 -20.64
CA GLN A 104 53.92 -13.04 -20.23
C GLN A 104 55.32 -13.34 -20.78
N PRO A 105 56.14 -14.12 -20.05
CA PRO A 105 57.42 -14.60 -20.57
C PRO A 105 57.21 -15.49 -21.81
N TRP A 106 58.25 -15.60 -22.64
CA TRP A 106 58.18 -16.26 -23.94
C TRP A 106 57.63 -17.70 -23.91
N GLU A 107 57.97 -18.48 -22.87
CA GLU A 107 57.52 -19.88 -22.74
C GLU A 107 56.06 -20.02 -22.32
N GLU A 108 55.54 -19.10 -21.52
CA GLU A 108 54.17 -19.12 -21.02
C GLU A 108 53.18 -18.47 -21.99
N ALA A 109 53.69 -17.63 -22.89
CA ALA A 109 52.89 -16.98 -23.92
C ALA A 109 52.34 -18.02 -24.90
N SER A 110 51.01 -18.11 -24.98
CA SER A 110 50.32 -18.95 -25.94
C SER A 110 50.80 -18.62 -27.34
N ASP A 111 51.25 -19.64 -28.08
CA ASP A 111 51.47 -19.47 -29.50
C ASP A 111 50.10 -19.41 -30.19
N ASP A 112 49.79 -18.26 -30.81
CA ASP A 112 48.56 -18.06 -31.58
C ASP A 112 48.41 -19.09 -32.72
N SER A 113 49.50 -19.78 -33.09
CA SER A 113 49.48 -20.92 -34.01
C SER A 113 48.69 -22.13 -33.47
N ARG A 114 48.58 -22.29 -32.15
CA ARG A 114 47.90 -23.42 -31.49
C ARG A 114 46.38 -23.36 -31.63
N LEU A 115 45.84 -22.17 -31.92
CA LEU A 115 44.42 -21.94 -32.23
C LEU A 115 44.08 -22.28 -33.70
N GLN A 116 45.09 -22.41 -34.57
CA GLN A 116 44.93 -22.68 -36.01
C GLN A 116 45.08 -24.16 -36.37
N SER A 117 45.03 -25.07 -35.39
CA SER A 117 44.86 -26.48 -35.74
C SER A 117 43.46 -26.61 -36.34
N ASP A 118 43.35 -26.88 -37.65
CA ASP A 118 42.05 -27.06 -38.33
C ASP A 118 41.13 -28.06 -37.60
N SER A 119 41.71 -28.99 -36.84
CA SER A 119 40.99 -29.93 -35.98
C SER A 119 40.28 -29.30 -34.79
N ASN A 120 40.83 -28.23 -34.18
CA ASN A 120 40.23 -27.55 -33.03
C ASN A 120 39.04 -26.70 -33.45
N ILE A 121 39.16 -26.02 -34.60
CA ILE A 121 38.08 -25.20 -35.16
C ILE A 121 36.91 -26.09 -35.57
N LYS A 122 37.16 -27.18 -36.31
CA LYS A 122 36.10 -28.14 -36.69
C LYS A 122 35.36 -28.72 -35.49
N ASN A 123 36.09 -29.09 -34.43
CA ASN A 123 35.46 -29.60 -33.23
C ASN A 123 34.56 -28.55 -32.55
N LEU A 124 35.00 -27.29 -32.51
CA LEU A 124 34.17 -26.19 -31.99
C LEU A 124 32.94 -25.93 -32.87
N GLU A 125 33.08 -26.00 -34.19
CA GLU A 125 31.98 -25.86 -35.15
C GLU A 125 30.95 -26.98 -34.97
N ASP A 126 31.39 -28.24 -34.88
CA ASP A 126 30.52 -29.39 -34.66
C ASP A 126 29.73 -29.28 -33.34
N GLN A 127 30.42 -28.91 -32.25
CA GLN A 127 29.77 -28.66 -30.96
C GLN A 127 28.76 -27.51 -31.02
N PHE A 128 29.10 -26.46 -31.77
CA PHE A 128 28.21 -25.32 -31.93
C PHE A 128 26.95 -25.71 -32.72
N ASP A 129 27.10 -26.46 -33.81
CA ASP A 129 25.98 -26.94 -34.61
C ASP A 129 25.05 -27.87 -33.80
N GLU A 130 25.62 -28.74 -32.96
CA GLU A 130 24.84 -29.57 -32.04
C GLU A 130 23.98 -28.70 -31.10
N LEU A 131 24.57 -27.68 -30.48
CA LEU A 131 23.86 -26.76 -29.59
C LEU A 131 22.80 -25.94 -30.32
N ILE A 132 23.05 -25.52 -31.56
CA ILE A 132 22.09 -24.80 -32.39
C ILE A 132 20.88 -25.69 -32.69
N VAL A 133 21.11 -26.93 -33.12
CA VAL A 133 20.04 -27.90 -33.42
C VAL A 133 19.26 -28.25 -32.15
N GLU A 134 19.95 -28.52 -31.03
CA GLU A 134 19.30 -28.81 -29.75
C GLU A 134 18.43 -27.63 -29.32
N THR A 135 18.96 -26.42 -29.34
CA THR A 135 18.25 -25.20 -28.93
C THR A 135 17.05 -24.94 -29.82
N ALA A 136 17.20 -25.06 -31.15
CA ALA A 136 16.10 -24.90 -32.09
C ALA A 136 15.00 -25.95 -31.86
N THR A 137 15.40 -27.20 -31.62
CA THR A 137 14.49 -28.30 -31.30
C THR A 137 13.77 -28.05 -29.98
N ARG A 138 14.48 -27.56 -28.96
CA ARG A 138 13.90 -27.20 -27.66
C ARG A 138 12.86 -26.09 -27.80
N ARG A 139 13.22 -25.00 -28.49
CA ARG A 139 12.31 -23.87 -28.79
C ARG A 139 11.05 -24.31 -29.55
N LYS A 140 11.16 -25.28 -30.45
CA LYS A 140 10.03 -25.80 -31.23
C LYS A 140 9.11 -26.73 -30.45
N GLN A 141 9.67 -27.66 -29.66
CA GLN A 141 8.92 -28.76 -29.07
C GLN A 141 8.45 -28.49 -27.63
N TRP A 142 9.28 -27.86 -26.80
CA TRP A 142 8.99 -27.72 -25.38
C TRP A 142 7.81 -26.82 -25.06
N PRO A 143 7.57 -25.69 -25.74
CA PRO A 143 6.35 -24.91 -25.51
C PRO A 143 5.08 -25.73 -25.71
N LYS A 144 5.08 -26.65 -26.69
CA LYS A 144 3.94 -27.56 -26.94
C LYS A 144 3.77 -28.58 -25.82
N LYS A 145 4.86 -29.16 -25.31
CA LYS A 145 4.82 -30.12 -24.18
C LYS A 145 4.36 -29.43 -22.89
N ILE A 146 4.90 -28.26 -22.59
CA ILE A 146 4.52 -27.44 -21.43
C ILE A 146 3.04 -27.07 -21.52
N LEU A 147 2.57 -26.64 -22.69
CA LEU A 147 1.17 -26.28 -22.89
C LEU A 147 0.22 -27.44 -22.57
N VAL A 148 0.53 -28.66 -23.01
CA VAL A 148 -0.28 -29.84 -22.71
C VAL A 148 -0.38 -30.08 -21.20
N HIS A 149 0.75 -30.04 -20.49
CA HIS A 149 0.76 -30.22 -19.03
C HIS A 149 0.03 -29.09 -18.30
N ALA A 150 0.23 -27.84 -18.71
CA ALA A 150 -0.48 -26.70 -18.13
C ALA A 150 -2.00 -26.84 -18.29
N ILE A 151 -2.48 -27.23 -19.48
CA ILE A 151 -3.91 -27.47 -19.72
C ILE A 151 -4.43 -28.61 -18.84
N GLN A 152 -3.67 -29.71 -18.70
CA GLN A 152 -4.05 -30.83 -17.85
C GLN A 152 -4.17 -30.41 -16.38
N THR A 153 -3.19 -29.67 -15.86
CA THR A 153 -3.21 -29.16 -14.48
C THR A 153 -4.37 -28.20 -14.26
N MET A 154 -4.58 -27.23 -15.15
CA MET A 154 -5.69 -26.28 -15.04
C MET A 154 -7.05 -26.99 -15.04
N LYS A 155 -7.22 -28.02 -15.89
CA LYS A 155 -8.45 -28.83 -15.89
C LYS A 155 -8.61 -29.60 -14.58
N ALA A 156 -7.55 -30.21 -14.07
CA ALA A 156 -7.59 -30.93 -12.80
C ALA A 156 -7.95 -30.01 -11.62
N GLU A 157 -7.37 -28.81 -11.56
CA GLU A 157 -7.71 -27.78 -10.57
C GLU A 157 -9.18 -27.36 -10.69
N GLN A 158 -9.68 -27.17 -11.92
CA GLN A 158 -11.08 -26.85 -12.16
C GLN A 158 -12.02 -27.99 -11.72
N GLU A 159 -11.70 -29.25 -12.01
CA GLU A 159 -12.49 -30.40 -11.53
C GLU A 159 -12.47 -30.50 -10.00
N MET A 160 -11.32 -30.29 -9.36
CA MET A 160 -11.22 -30.24 -7.91
C MET A 160 -12.08 -29.12 -7.32
N LEU A 161 -12.14 -27.96 -7.97
CA LEU A 161 -13.00 -26.85 -7.55
C LEU A 161 -14.49 -27.20 -7.67
N LYS A 162 -14.92 -28.05 -8.61
CA LYS A 162 -16.33 -28.49 -8.66
C LYS A 162 -16.72 -29.35 -7.47
N LEU A 163 -15.78 -30.07 -6.87
CA LEU A 163 -16.00 -30.85 -5.65
C LEU A 163 -16.04 -29.96 -4.40
N TYR A 164 -15.66 -28.68 -4.52
CA TYR A 164 -15.69 -27.75 -3.40
C TYR A 164 -17.15 -27.40 -3.04
N GLN A 165 -17.60 -27.91 -1.90
CA GLN A 165 -18.86 -27.48 -1.30
C GLN A 165 -18.56 -26.31 -0.36
N PRO A 166 -19.23 -25.15 -0.50
CA PRO A 166 -18.99 -24.01 0.38
C PRO A 166 -19.23 -24.41 1.85
N VAL A 167 -18.17 -24.41 2.64
CA VAL A 167 -18.18 -24.86 4.05
C VAL A 167 -19.05 -23.95 4.93
N VAL A 168 -19.32 -22.72 4.48
CA VAL A 168 -20.14 -21.76 5.23
C VAL A 168 -21.43 -21.51 4.46
N LYS A 169 -22.51 -22.15 4.90
CA LYS A 169 -23.86 -21.71 4.53
C LYS A 169 -24.08 -20.33 5.16
N PRO A 170 -24.48 -19.29 4.38
CA PRO A 170 -24.81 -17.99 4.95
C PRO A 170 -25.84 -18.17 6.05
N ALA A 171 -25.52 -17.72 7.27
CA ALA A 171 -26.46 -17.76 8.37
C ALA A 171 -27.63 -16.82 8.05
N GLU A 172 -28.85 -17.37 7.96
CA GLU A 172 -30.06 -16.56 7.83
C GLU A 172 -30.25 -15.73 9.10
N ILE A 173 -30.06 -14.41 8.97
CA ILE A 173 -30.33 -13.46 10.04
C ILE A 173 -31.85 -13.36 10.15
N ARG A 174 -32.43 -14.07 11.12
CA ARG A 174 -33.86 -13.95 11.42
C ARG A 174 -34.13 -12.55 12.01
N PRO A 175 -35.11 -11.79 11.47
CA PRO A 175 -35.55 -10.55 12.12
C PRO A 175 -36.17 -10.87 13.48
N GLN A 176 -35.82 -10.05 14.48
CA GLN A 176 -36.16 -10.22 15.88
C GLN A 176 -37.70 -10.08 16.10
N PRO A 177 -38.40 -11.09 16.66
CA PRO A 177 -39.85 -11.03 16.83
C PRO A 177 -40.20 -10.52 18.23
N SER A 178 -40.51 -9.22 18.38
CA SER A 178 -41.28 -8.68 19.53
C SER A 178 -41.67 -7.19 19.43
N GLN A 179 -41.59 -6.54 18.26
CA GLN A 179 -41.91 -5.10 18.18
C GLN A 179 -43.42 -4.80 18.35
N ASP A 180 -44.29 -5.75 18.05
CA ASP A 180 -45.73 -5.49 17.99
C ASP A 180 -46.35 -5.22 19.37
N ALA A 181 -45.92 -5.94 20.41
CA ALA A 181 -46.42 -5.71 21.78
C ALA A 181 -45.96 -4.35 22.33
N TYR A 182 -44.71 -3.96 22.04
CA TYR A 182 -44.17 -2.66 22.41
C TYR A 182 -44.90 -1.51 21.68
N ILE A 183 -45.19 -1.68 20.40
CA ILE A 183 -45.92 -0.70 19.60
C ILE A 183 -47.37 -0.55 20.09
N ALA A 184 -48.02 -1.64 20.52
CA ALA A 184 -49.37 -1.60 21.06
C ALA A 184 -49.46 -0.84 22.40
N ASP A 185 -48.52 -1.11 23.32
CA ASP A 185 -48.44 -0.43 24.61
C ASP A 185 -48.20 1.08 24.43
N LEU A 186 -47.26 1.46 23.56
CA LEU A 186 -46.98 2.87 23.25
C LEU A 186 -48.20 3.59 22.67
N LYS A 187 -48.98 2.93 21.80
CA LYS A 187 -50.22 3.49 21.24
C LYS A 187 -51.24 3.73 22.35
N GLN A 188 -51.47 2.75 23.22
CA GLN A 188 -52.42 2.87 24.32
C GLN A 188 -52.03 3.99 25.29
N ALA A 189 -50.74 4.07 25.67
CA ALA A 189 -50.24 5.15 26.52
C ALA A 189 -50.46 6.53 25.89
N THR A 190 -50.24 6.66 24.58
CA THR A 190 -50.45 7.91 23.84
C THR A 190 -51.92 8.30 23.78
N GLU A 191 -52.84 7.34 23.56
CA GLU A 191 -54.28 7.60 23.57
C GLU A 191 -54.80 8.06 24.94
N VAL A 192 -54.34 7.41 26.02
CA VAL A 192 -54.71 7.80 27.38
C VAL A 192 -54.22 9.21 27.69
N ALA A 193 -52.95 9.52 27.39
CA ALA A 193 -52.39 10.86 27.57
C ALA A 193 -53.16 11.91 26.76
N SER A 194 -53.52 11.61 25.50
CA SER A 194 -54.29 12.52 24.66
C SER A 194 -55.69 12.81 25.22
N LYS A 195 -56.37 11.81 25.79
CA LYS A 195 -57.69 12.01 26.42
C LYS A 195 -57.57 12.89 27.65
N GLN A 196 -56.61 12.63 28.52
CA GLN A 196 -56.36 13.45 29.72
C GLN A 196 -56.06 14.90 29.37
N ILE A 197 -55.26 15.14 28.33
CA ILE A 197 -54.98 16.51 27.85
C ILE A 197 -56.26 17.17 27.34
N SER A 198 -57.09 16.47 26.56
CA SER A 198 -58.36 17.02 26.06
C SER A 198 -59.33 17.35 27.19
N GLU A 199 -59.47 16.46 28.17
CA GLU A 199 -60.32 16.68 29.35
C GLU A 199 -59.83 17.88 30.17
N ALA A 200 -58.52 17.99 30.41
CA ALA A 200 -57.93 19.13 31.08
C ALA A 200 -58.18 20.43 30.30
N MET A 201 -58.02 20.41 28.97
CA MET A 201 -58.31 21.57 28.12
C MET A 201 -59.77 22.01 28.16
N GLN A 202 -60.71 21.07 28.35
CA GLN A 202 -62.12 21.40 28.52
C GLN A 202 -62.45 21.92 29.94
N ALA A 203 -61.75 21.45 30.97
CA ALA A 203 -62.00 21.83 32.35
C ALA A 203 -61.38 23.20 32.75
N ILE A 204 -60.24 23.57 32.14
CA ILE A 204 -59.53 24.82 32.47
C ILE A 204 -60.41 26.07 32.31
N PRO A 205 -61.18 26.28 31.22
CA PRO A 205 -62.04 27.46 31.07
C PRO A 205 -63.05 27.62 32.20
N ALA A 206 -63.70 26.53 32.61
CA ALA A 206 -64.68 26.55 33.71
C ALA A 206 -64.04 26.89 35.07
N LEU A 207 -62.78 26.49 35.27
CA LEU A 207 -62.02 26.85 36.48
C LEU A 207 -61.63 28.34 36.47
N ILE A 208 -61.23 28.86 35.30
CA ILE A 208 -60.95 30.29 35.11
C ILE A 208 -62.19 31.13 35.41
N GLU A 209 -63.35 30.78 34.86
CA GLU A 209 -64.62 31.49 35.13
C GLU A 209 -64.96 31.51 36.63
N LYS A 210 -64.79 30.39 37.34
CA LYS A 210 -65.01 30.33 38.80
C LYS A 210 -64.03 31.24 39.56
N ALA A 211 -62.75 31.23 39.19
CA ALA A 211 -61.74 32.08 39.81
C ALA A 211 -62.03 33.57 39.58
N GLU A 212 -62.45 33.94 38.36
CA GLU A 212 -62.89 35.30 38.04
C GLU A 212 -64.13 35.70 38.85
N GLY A 213 -65.12 34.82 38.98
CA GLY A 213 -66.30 35.04 39.82
C GLY A 213 -65.95 35.30 41.29
N PHE A 214 -65.04 34.51 41.87
CA PHE A 214 -64.54 34.76 43.23
C PHE A 214 -63.78 36.08 43.34
N SER A 215 -62.97 36.43 42.35
CA SER A 215 -62.22 37.71 42.34
C SER A 215 -63.16 38.92 42.33
N GLN A 216 -64.27 38.86 41.60
CA GLN A 216 -65.29 39.91 41.58
C GLN A 216 -65.99 40.05 42.93
N ALA A 217 -66.37 38.94 43.56
CA ALA A 217 -67.01 38.94 44.88
C ALA A 217 -66.09 39.57 45.95
N LEU A 218 -64.81 39.19 45.96
CA LEU A 218 -63.81 39.77 46.88
C LEU A 218 -63.58 41.27 46.61
N THR A 219 -63.64 41.70 45.35
CA THR A 219 -63.51 43.12 44.97
C THR A 219 -64.71 43.95 45.45
N LEU A 220 -65.92 43.38 45.45
CA LEU A 220 -67.14 44.06 45.92
C LEU A 220 -67.30 44.06 47.44
N GLN A 221 -66.57 43.22 48.17
CA GLN A 221 -66.68 43.09 49.63
C GLN A 221 -66.41 44.40 50.38
N PRO A 222 -65.35 45.19 50.11
CA PRO A 222 -65.14 46.48 50.78
C PRO A 222 -66.23 47.50 50.46
N THR A 223 -66.78 47.47 49.25
CA THR A 223 -67.89 48.35 48.85
C THR A 223 -69.16 48.02 49.62
N LEU A 224 -69.46 46.73 49.81
CA LEU A 224 -70.60 46.28 50.61
C LEU A 224 -70.42 46.65 52.09
N GLU A 225 -69.24 46.46 52.68
CA GLU A 225 -68.98 46.87 54.06
C GLU A 225 -69.03 48.41 54.23
N LEU A 226 -68.53 49.18 53.27
CA LEU A 226 -68.69 50.65 53.27
C LEU A 226 -70.15 51.06 53.16
N CYS A 227 -70.95 50.38 52.33
CA CYS A 227 -72.39 50.60 52.24
C CYS A 227 -73.10 50.27 53.56
N LYS A 228 -72.74 49.17 54.24
CA LYS A 228 -73.26 48.84 55.58
C LYS A 228 -72.88 49.90 56.60
N LEU A 229 -71.63 50.35 56.64
CA LEU A 229 -71.18 51.41 57.55
C LEU A 229 -71.90 52.73 57.27
N ARG A 230 -72.03 53.14 56.01
CA ARG A 230 -72.80 54.34 55.65
C ARG A 230 -74.25 54.19 56.08
N GLN A 231 -74.88 53.05 55.81
CA GLN A 231 -76.23 52.78 56.28
C GLN A 231 -76.31 52.89 57.80
N GLU A 232 -75.38 52.31 58.57
CA GLU A 232 -75.38 52.35 60.03
C GLU A 232 -75.16 53.77 60.59
N VAL A 233 -74.18 54.51 60.07
CA VAL A 233 -73.87 55.91 60.46
C VAL A 233 -75.06 56.83 60.16
N PHE A 234 -75.69 56.68 59.00
CA PHE A 234 -76.83 57.53 58.60
C PHE A 234 -78.19 57.01 59.11
N SER A 235 -78.29 55.78 59.64
CA SER A 235 -79.50 55.25 60.28
C SER A 235 -79.62 55.62 61.76
N GLY A 236 -78.55 56.13 62.38
CA GLY A 236 -78.51 56.56 63.78
C GLY A 236 -79.03 57.99 64.06
N CYS A 237 -79.27 58.82 63.04
CA CYS A 237 -79.81 60.17 63.22
C CYS A 237 -81.30 60.20 62.87
N LYS A 238 -82.15 59.85 63.84
CA LYS A 238 -83.60 60.08 63.76
C LYS A 238 -83.88 61.54 64.13
N VAL A 239 -83.71 62.46 63.17
CA VAL A 239 -84.43 63.75 63.17
C VAL A 239 -85.13 63.88 61.82
N LYS A 240 -86.45 64.13 61.92
CA LYS A 240 -87.36 64.37 60.81
C LYS A 240 -86.89 65.57 59.99
N GLU A 241 -87.21 65.53 58.70
CA GLU A 241 -87.77 66.62 57.90
C GLU A 241 -87.17 66.72 56.49
N GLU A 242 -88.05 67.13 55.61
CA GLU A 242 -88.08 67.06 54.17
C GLU A 242 -87.03 67.95 53.49
N ASN A 243 -86.64 67.56 52.26
CA ASN A 243 -86.60 68.37 51.03
C ASN A 243 -85.39 68.09 50.13
N ASN A 244 -85.72 67.74 48.88
CA ASN A 244 -85.28 68.35 47.61
C ASN A 244 -83.77 68.55 47.30
N VAL A 245 -83.47 68.42 45.99
CA VAL A 245 -82.31 68.87 45.18
C VAL A 245 -81.48 67.69 44.65
N GLN A 246 -81.83 67.14 43.48
CA GLN A 246 -81.44 67.53 42.11
C GLN A 246 -79.94 67.37 41.77
N ASN A 247 -79.72 66.46 40.79
CA ASN A 247 -78.76 66.46 39.67
C ASN A 247 -77.29 66.89 39.92
N LEU A 248 -76.36 66.06 39.44
CA LEU A 248 -75.62 66.32 38.17
C LEU A 248 -74.52 65.26 37.95
N VAL A 249 -74.57 64.61 36.79
CA VAL A 249 -73.49 63.83 36.14
C VAL A 249 -72.76 64.78 35.18
N PRO A 250 -71.42 64.71 35.01
CA PRO A 250 -70.86 64.18 33.74
C PRO A 250 -69.48 63.46 33.85
N PRO A 251 -69.02 62.80 32.76
CA PRO A 251 -68.14 61.63 32.77
C PRO A 251 -66.70 61.89 32.30
N GLY A 252 -65.83 60.87 32.40
CA GLY A 252 -64.41 60.95 32.01
C GLY A 252 -63.83 59.60 31.56
N GLU A 253 -63.68 59.49 30.25
CA GLU A 253 -63.19 58.40 29.39
C GLU A 253 -61.73 57.97 29.67
N VAL A 254 -61.40 56.68 29.46
CA VAL A 254 -60.04 56.15 29.55
C VAL A 254 -59.67 55.42 28.26
N THR A 255 -58.54 55.80 27.66
CA THR A 255 -57.66 54.93 26.83
C THR A 255 -56.23 55.48 26.96
N PRO A 256 -55.16 54.68 26.81
CA PRO A 256 -54.83 54.04 25.53
C PRO A 256 -54.18 52.64 25.57
N THR A 257 -54.28 52.01 24.40
CA THR A 257 -53.68 50.77 23.90
C THR A 257 -52.14 50.75 23.87
N GLY A 258 -51.56 49.58 24.16
CA GLY A 258 -50.15 49.21 23.91
C GLY A 258 -50.02 48.19 22.77
N THR A 259 -48.90 48.28 22.07
CA THR A 259 -48.65 47.95 20.66
C THR A 259 -48.01 46.58 20.34
N VAL A 260 -48.34 46.07 19.14
CA VAL A 260 -47.45 45.48 18.07
C VAL A 260 -46.47 44.34 18.41
N SER A 261 -46.55 43.23 17.65
CA SER A 261 -45.38 42.42 17.21
C SER A 261 -45.80 41.49 16.06
N SER A 262 -45.46 41.83 14.82
CA SER A 262 -44.31 41.35 14.02
C SER A 262 -44.50 39.94 13.39
N LYS A 263 -44.57 39.92 12.05
CA LYS A 263 -44.61 38.71 11.21
C LYS A 263 -43.21 38.41 10.67
N ASN A 264 -42.69 37.23 11.04
CA ASN A 264 -42.00 36.23 10.23
C ASN A 264 -40.93 36.66 9.18
N PRO A 265 -39.68 36.18 9.30
CA PRO A 265 -38.77 36.01 8.16
C PRO A 265 -38.66 34.53 7.77
N TYR A 266 -39.34 34.12 6.70
CA TYR A 266 -39.14 32.81 6.07
C TYR A 266 -37.90 32.87 5.16
N VAL A 267 -36.72 32.56 5.71
CA VAL A 267 -35.49 32.39 4.93
C VAL A 267 -35.40 30.93 4.46
N LEU A 268 -35.72 30.70 3.19
CA LEU A 268 -35.50 29.43 2.51
C LEU A 268 -33.99 29.20 2.33
N LEU A 269 -33.42 28.29 3.12
CA LEU A 269 -32.04 27.82 2.96
C LEU A 269 -31.92 26.99 1.66
N LYS A 270 -31.31 27.59 0.63
CA LYS A 270 -30.82 26.85 -0.55
C LYS A 270 -29.66 25.94 -0.14
N ARG A 271 -29.85 24.62 -0.30
CA ARG A 271 -28.81 23.60 -0.12
C ARG A 271 -27.65 23.85 -1.09
N ARG A 272 -26.47 24.19 -0.56
CA ARG A 272 -25.21 24.35 -1.31
C ARG A 272 -24.77 22.99 -1.86
N LYS A 273 -24.55 22.91 -3.18
CA LYS A 273 -24.04 21.72 -3.86
C LYS A 273 -22.52 21.69 -3.70
N ALA A 274 -22.00 20.82 -2.83
CA ALA A 274 -20.55 20.63 -2.69
C ALA A 274 -20.03 19.82 -3.88
N ALA A 275 -19.16 20.42 -4.68
CA ALA A 275 -18.34 19.71 -5.64
C ALA A 275 -17.21 18.99 -4.88
N GLY A 276 -17.18 17.67 -4.97
CA GLY A 276 -16.00 16.87 -4.62
C GLY A 276 -15.91 16.37 -3.16
N SER A 277 -16.88 15.58 -2.69
CA SER A 277 -16.65 14.78 -1.48
C SER A 277 -15.77 13.54 -1.80
N PRO A 278 -14.84 13.15 -0.89
CA PRO A 278 -13.93 12.00 -1.08
C PRO A 278 -14.64 10.65 -1.27
N GLU A 279 -15.88 10.50 -0.78
CA GLU A 279 -16.65 9.26 -0.87
C GLU A 279 -17.01 8.86 -2.31
N ARG A 280 -17.13 9.85 -3.21
CA ARG A 280 -17.46 9.58 -4.63
C ARG A 280 -16.31 8.95 -5.42
N ARG A 281 -15.09 8.91 -4.88
CA ARG A 281 -13.94 8.21 -5.50
C ARG A 281 -13.95 6.70 -5.21
N ARG A 282 -14.52 6.27 -4.08
CA ARG A 282 -14.49 4.85 -3.68
C ARG A 282 -15.62 4.02 -4.29
N TYR A 283 -16.70 4.66 -4.76
CA TYR A 283 -17.82 3.99 -5.42
C TYR A 283 -18.36 4.80 -6.61
N PRO A 284 -17.87 4.56 -7.84
CA PRO A 284 -18.41 5.18 -9.04
C PRO A 284 -19.84 4.68 -9.29
N LEU A 285 -20.84 5.56 -9.13
CA LEU A 285 -22.23 5.24 -9.49
C LEU A 285 -22.33 5.02 -11.00
N ARG A 286 -22.48 3.77 -11.43
CA ARG A 286 -22.82 3.44 -12.82
C ARG A 286 -24.23 3.95 -13.10
N ARG A 287 -24.35 4.89 -14.03
CA ARG A 287 -25.64 5.37 -14.52
C ARG A 287 -26.34 4.21 -15.24
N ARG A 288 -27.41 3.67 -14.64
CA ARG A 288 -28.34 2.79 -15.35
C ARG A 288 -29.04 3.60 -16.44
N LYS A 289 -28.85 3.26 -17.70
CA LYS A 289 -29.73 3.70 -18.79
C LYS A 289 -30.98 2.84 -18.71
N ILE A 290 -32.09 3.44 -18.34
CA ILE A 290 -33.40 2.81 -18.45
C ILE A 290 -33.90 3.19 -19.85
N THR A 291 -33.94 2.23 -20.77
CA THR A 291 -34.71 2.34 -22.00
C THR A 291 -36.14 1.97 -21.65
N LEU A 292 -37.04 2.95 -21.72
CA LEU A 292 -38.48 2.70 -21.68
C LEU A 292 -38.90 2.33 -23.10
N SER A 293 -39.33 1.07 -23.27
CA SER A 293 -40.09 0.59 -24.42
C SER A 293 -41.55 1.00 -24.28
#